data_AF-A0A6J1T138-F1
#
_entry.id   AF-A0A6J1T138-F1
#
_cell.length_a   1.000
_cell.length_b   1.000
_cell.length_c   1.000
_cell.angle_alpha   90.00
_cell.angle_beta   90.00
_cell.angle_gamma   90.00
#
_symmetry.space_group_name_H-M   'P 1'
#
loop_
_entity.id
_entity.type
_entity.pdbx_description
1 polymer ?
#
loop_
_entity_poly.entity_id
_entity_poly.type
_entity_poly.pdbx_seq_one_letter_code
_entity_poly.pdbx_strand_id
1 'polypeptide(L)'
;MEQELKHFGVAADKIWKARVSQEKLLSSNWSTKWKWMLEEYNTMSLQFEELKNLRPAVGRQKSIDVRSCQPVPDTSSRVIGWITHRPEFQLEIYGPYVKKFPIFPSSSE
;
A
#
# COMPACT_ATOMS: atom_id res chain seq x y z
N MET A 1 -32.52 27.86 -43.56
CA MET A 1 -32.29 27.58 -42.12
C MET A 1 -33.22 26.50 -41.55
N GLU A 2 -34.51 26.46 -41.88
CA GLU A 2 -35.43 25.46 -41.30
C GLU A 2 -35.20 24.01 -41.78
N GLN A 3 -34.73 23.81 -43.01
CA GLN A 3 -34.46 22.47 -43.56
C GLN A 3 -33.24 21.80 -42.88
N GLU A 4 -32.23 22.59 -42.51
CA GLU A 4 -31.02 22.13 -41.79
C GLU A 4 -31.37 21.62 -40.37
N LEU A 5 -32.23 22.34 -39.65
CA LEU A 5 -32.71 21.97 -38.31
C LEU A 5 -33.51 20.66 -38.29
N LYS A 6 -34.35 20.43 -39.31
CA LYS A 6 -35.08 19.16 -39.47
C LYS A 6 -34.13 17.99 -39.69
N HIS A 7 -33.06 18.17 -40.45
CA HIS A 7 -32.08 17.12 -40.73
C HIS A 7 -31.27 16.75 -39.49
N PHE A 8 -30.90 17.75 -38.67
CA PHE A 8 -30.22 17.54 -37.39
C PHE A 8 -31.06 16.73 -36.40
N GLY A 9 -32.36 17.00 -36.30
CA GLY A 9 -33.27 16.27 -35.41
C GLY A 9 -33.40 14.78 -35.75
N VAL A 10 -33.48 14.44 -37.03
CA VAL A 10 -33.57 13.04 -37.48
C VAL A 10 -32.26 12.28 -37.29
N ALA A 11 -31.11 12.94 -37.51
CA ALA A 11 -29.80 12.36 -37.26
C ALA A 11 -29.57 12.10 -35.77
N ALA A 12 -29.91 13.07 -34.91
CA ALA A 12 -29.79 12.95 -33.46
C ALA A 12 -30.67 11.81 -32.90
N ASP A 13 -31.91 11.68 -33.37
CA ASP A 13 -32.81 10.60 -32.96
C ASP A 13 -32.28 9.21 -33.36
N LYS A 14 -31.71 9.07 -34.57
CA LYS A 14 -31.08 7.82 -35.02
C LYS A 14 -29.88 7.43 -34.15
N ILE A 15 -29.04 8.40 -33.79
CA ILE A 15 -27.88 8.18 -32.90
C ILE A 15 -28.35 7.74 -31.52
N TRP A 16 -29.38 8.39 -30.97
CA TRP A 16 -29.94 8.03 -29.68
C TRP A 16 -30.53 6.62 -29.69
N LYS A 17 -31.33 6.26 -30.70
CA LYS A 17 -31.89 4.90 -30.86
C LYS A 17 -30.80 3.84 -30.99
N ALA A 18 -29.76 4.11 -31.77
CA ALA A 18 -28.62 3.20 -31.92
C ALA A 18 -27.94 2.96 -30.56
N ARG A 19 -27.68 4.04 -29.80
CA ARG A 19 -27.09 3.94 -28.45
C ARG A 19 -27.95 3.10 -27.50
N VAL A 20 -29.25 3.38 -27.44
CA VAL A 20 -30.19 2.61 -26.58
C VAL A 20 -30.22 1.13 -26.96
N SER A 21 -30.18 0.82 -28.26
CA SER A 21 -30.14 -0.58 -28.73
C SER A 21 -28.83 -1.29 -28.35
N GLN A 22 -27.70 -0.59 -28.46
CA GLN A 22 -26.40 -1.12 -28.06
C GLN A 22 -26.32 -1.36 -26.57
N GLU A 23 -26.83 -0.44 -25.75
CA GLU A 23 -26.84 -0.59 -24.29
C GLU A 23 -27.62 -1.84 -23.86
N LYS A 24 -28.79 -2.09 -24.45
CA LYS A 24 -29.58 -3.30 -24.19
C LYS A 24 -28.80 -4.57 -24.55
N LEU A 25 -28.14 -4.58 -25.70
CA LEU A 25 -27.35 -5.72 -26.17
C LEU A 25 -26.09 -5.95 -25.33
N LEU A 26 -25.43 -4.88 -24.89
CA LEU A 26 -24.30 -4.96 -23.97
C LEU A 26 -24.72 -5.46 -22.60
N SER A 27 -25.86 -5.00 -22.08
CA SER A 27 -26.41 -5.46 -20.81
C SER A 27 -26.71 -6.97 -20.83
N SER A 28 -27.35 -7.47 -21.90
CA SER A 28 -27.57 -8.91 -22.05
C SER A 28 -26.26 -9.69 -22.18
N ASN A 29 -25.33 -9.20 -23.01
CA ASN A 29 -24.06 -9.88 -23.27
C ASN A 29 -23.06 -9.79 -22.12
N TRP A 30 -23.21 -8.83 -21.22
CA TRP A 30 -22.33 -8.64 -20.07
C TRP A 30 -22.32 -9.90 -19.21
N SER A 31 -23.50 -10.43 -18.91
CA SER A 31 -23.63 -11.67 -18.14
C SER A 31 -22.89 -12.84 -18.81
N THR A 32 -23.10 -13.07 -20.10
CA THR A 32 -22.45 -14.18 -20.82
C THR A 32 -20.93 -14.02 -20.87
N LYS A 33 -20.42 -12.81 -21.12
CA LYS A 33 -18.97 -12.57 -21.30
C LYS A 33 -18.19 -12.58 -19.99
N TRP A 34 -18.81 -12.14 -18.88
CA TRP A 34 -18.08 -11.88 -17.63
C TRP A 34 -18.50 -12.78 -16.47
N LYS A 35 -19.54 -13.62 -16.62
CA LYS A 35 -19.97 -14.54 -15.56
C LYS A 35 -18.88 -15.51 -15.11
N TRP A 36 -18.06 -16.01 -16.04
CA TRP A 36 -16.96 -16.92 -15.71
C TRP A 36 -15.96 -16.31 -14.73
N MET A 37 -15.76 -14.98 -14.74
CA MET A 37 -14.82 -14.31 -13.83
C MET A 37 -15.34 -14.32 -12.39
N LEU A 38 -16.66 -14.21 -12.21
CA LEU A 38 -17.29 -14.35 -10.89
C LEU A 38 -17.22 -15.80 -10.41
N GLU A 39 -17.43 -16.75 -11.30
CA GLU A 39 -17.28 -18.18 -11.01
C GLU A 39 -15.85 -18.51 -10.57
N GLU A 40 -14.84 -18.01 -11.31
CA GLU A 40 -13.43 -18.19 -10.99
C GLU A 40 -13.03 -17.53 -9.66
N TYR A 41 -13.56 -16.35 -9.37
CA TYR A 41 -13.32 -15.70 -8.08
C TYR A 41 -13.89 -16.53 -6.91
N ASN A 42 -15.08 -17.11 -7.11
CA ASN A 42 -15.72 -17.97 -6.12
C ASN A 42 -14.92 -19.27 -5.92
N THR A 43 -14.44 -19.92 -6.99
CA THR A 43 -13.62 -21.14 -6.87
C THR A 43 -12.32 -20.85 -6.13
N MET A 44 -11.63 -19.75 -6.45
CA MET A 44 -10.44 -19.32 -5.71
C MET A 44 -10.74 -19.05 -4.23
N SER A 45 -11.87 -18.39 -3.93
CA SER A 45 -12.27 -18.13 -2.54
C SER A 45 -12.47 -19.41 -1.74
N LEU A 46 -13.12 -20.41 -2.34
CA LEU A 46 -13.32 -21.72 -1.72
C LEU A 46 -11.98 -22.44 -1.46
N GLN A 47 -11.08 -22.44 -2.44
CA GLN A 47 -9.74 -23.01 -2.27
C GLN A 47 -8.97 -22.33 -1.13
N PHE A 48 -9.08 -21.01 -0.99
CA PHE A 48 -8.44 -20.30 0.11
C PHE A 48 -9.04 -20.66 1.48
N GLU A 49 -10.35 -20.86 1.58
CA GLU A 49 -10.98 -21.31 2.81
C GLU A 49 -10.57 -22.72 3.19
N GLU A 50 -10.51 -23.64 2.22
CA GLU A 50 -10.00 -24.99 2.42
C GLU A 50 -8.56 -24.97 2.95
N LEU A 51 -7.68 -24.18 2.32
CA LEU A 51 -6.29 -24.03 2.76
C LEU A 51 -6.17 -23.38 4.15
N LYS A 52 -7.05 -22.44 4.50
CA LYS A 52 -7.11 -21.86 5.85
C LYS A 52 -7.51 -22.91 6.88
N ASN A 53 -8.46 -23.79 6.55
CA ASN A 53 -8.93 -24.85 7.44
C ASN A 53 -7.88 -25.97 7.62
N LEU A 54 -7.11 -26.26 6.57
CA LEU A 54 -6.01 -27.23 6.60
C LEU A 54 -4.77 -26.71 7.33
N ARG A 55 -4.64 -25.39 7.51
CA ARG A 55 -3.53 -24.80 8.24
C ARG A 55 -3.61 -25.27 9.70
N PRO A 56 -2.62 -26.05 10.20
CA PRO A 56 -2.58 -26.38 11.62
C PRO A 56 -2.56 -25.09 12.44
N ALA A 57 -3.15 -25.11 13.63
CA ALA A 57 -3.11 -23.99 14.57
C ALA A 57 -1.68 -23.80 15.13
N VAL A 58 -0.74 -23.47 14.24
CA VAL A 58 0.57 -22.97 14.60
C VAL A 58 0.30 -21.58 15.16
N GLY A 59 0.30 -21.46 16.49
CA GLY A 59 0.27 -20.17 17.15
C GLY A 59 1.27 -19.25 16.45
N ARG A 60 0.89 -18.00 16.17
CA ARG A 60 1.76 -17.03 15.50
C ARG A 60 3.08 -16.94 16.28
N GLN A 61 4.07 -17.74 15.90
CA GLN A 61 5.44 -17.53 16.33
C GLN A 61 5.82 -16.24 15.63
N LYS A 62 5.73 -15.13 16.37
CA LYS A 62 6.36 -13.88 15.98
C LYS A 62 7.85 -14.24 15.90
N SER A 63 8.34 -14.54 14.71
CA SER A 63 9.76 -14.59 14.47
C SER A 63 10.25 -13.19 14.80
N ILE A 64 10.89 -13.04 15.95
CA ILE A 64 11.58 -11.81 16.29
C ILE A 64 12.67 -11.71 15.23
N ASP A 65 12.48 -10.83 14.26
CA ASP A 65 13.50 -10.57 13.25
C ASP A 65 14.72 -10.04 14.00
N VAL A 66 15.84 -10.78 13.90
CA VAL A 66 17.11 -10.41 14.53
C VAL A 66 17.61 -9.07 13.96
N ARG A 67 17.15 -8.68 12.76
CA ARG A 67 17.40 -7.37 12.14
C ARG A 67 16.44 -6.28 12.59
N SER A 68 15.49 -6.58 13.48
CA SER A 68 14.60 -5.58 14.06
C SER A 68 15.45 -4.58 14.84
N CYS A 69 15.65 -3.40 14.25
CA CYS A 69 16.04 -2.21 14.99
C CYS A 69 15.11 -2.13 16.20
N GLN A 70 15.66 -2.22 17.41
CA GLN A 70 14.87 -2.07 18.62
C GLN A 70 14.01 -0.80 18.52
N PRO A 71 12.80 -0.79 19.10
CA PRO A 71 11.90 0.35 18.95
C PRO A 71 12.65 1.62 19.35
N VAL A 72 12.66 2.59 18.45
CA VAL A 72 13.16 3.93 18.76
C VAL A 72 12.46 4.36 20.05
N PRO A 73 13.21 4.73 21.10
CA PRO A 73 12.60 5.10 22.36
C PRO A 73 11.65 6.27 22.13
N ASP A 74 10.51 6.25 22.81
CA ASP A 74 9.47 7.27 22.65
C ASP A 74 9.93 8.57 23.34
N THR A 75 10.83 9.29 22.69
CA THR A 75 11.29 10.60 23.14
C THR A 75 10.31 11.67 22.65
N SER A 76 10.24 12.81 23.35
CA SER A 76 9.40 13.95 22.93
C SER A 76 9.70 14.44 21.50
N SER A 77 10.90 14.14 21.00
CA SER A 77 11.37 14.46 19.64
C SER A 77 11.51 13.22 18.74
N ARG A 78 10.91 12.09 19.12
CA ARG A 78 10.95 10.78 18.44
C ARG A 78 12.35 10.38 17.98
N VAL A 79 12.61 10.50 16.67
CA VAL A 79 13.84 10.03 16.00
C VAL A 79 15.00 11.01 16.21
N ILE A 80 14.72 12.31 16.22
CA ILE A 80 15.76 13.35 16.28
C ILE A 80 16.39 13.35 17.67
N GLY A 81 15.57 13.33 18.72
CA GLY A 81 16.05 13.32 20.11
C GLY A 81 16.86 12.07 20.46
N TRP A 82 16.58 10.93 19.82
CA TRP A 82 17.33 9.70 20.05
C TRP A 82 18.74 9.75 19.43
N ILE A 83 18.84 10.25 18.19
CA ILE A 83 20.14 10.33 17.50
C ILE A 83 21.05 11.35 18.20
N THR A 84 20.51 12.50 18.61
CA THR A 84 21.30 13.56 19.25
C THR A 84 21.78 13.20 20.66
N HIS A 85 21.18 12.20 21.31
CA HIS A 85 21.63 11.74 22.63
C HIS A 85 22.91 10.91 22.58
N ARG A 86 23.28 10.36 21.41
CA ARG A 86 24.53 9.61 21.28
C ARG A 86 25.73 10.56 21.35
N PRO A 87 26.78 10.22 22.10
CA PRO A 87 27.94 11.10 22.31
C PRO A 87 28.65 11.49 20.99
N GLU A 88 28.59 10.63 19.98
CA GLU A 88 29.17 10.86 18.65
C GLU A 88 28.50 12.03 17.88
N PHE A 89 27.23 12.30 18.15
CA PHE A 89 26.45 13.34 17.47
C PHE A 89 26.29 14.61 18.31
N GLN A 90 26.94 14.69 19.48
CA GLN A 90 26.95 15.88 20.32
C GLN A 90 27.99 16.87 19.80
N LEU A 91 27.54 17.98 19.20
CA LEU A 91 28.43 19.01 18.65
C LEU A 91 29.34 19.68 19.70
N GLU A 92 29.05 19.49 20.98
CA GLU A 92 29.89 19.93 22.10
C GLU A 92 31.32 19.37 22.00
N ILE A 93 31.52 18.20 21.37
CA ILE A 93 32.85 17.61 21.11
C ILE A 93 33.73 18.44 20.15
N TYR A 94 33.15 19.34 19.37
CA TYR A 94 33.85 20.25 18.46
C TYR A 94 33.91 21.69 18.98
N GLY A 95 33.41 21.94 20.19
CA GLY A 95 33.40 23.26 20.79
C GLY A 95 34.80 23.72 21.26
N PRO A 96 35.03 25.04 21.38
CA PRO A 96 36.29 25.59 21.87
C PRO A 96 36.60 25.24 23.35
N TYR A 97 35.63 24.68 24.10
CA TYR A 97 35.73 24.38 25.53
C TYR A 97 35.78 22.88 25.85
N VAL A 98 36.10 22.02 24.87
CA VAL A 98 36.20 20.57 25.10
C VAL A 98 37.34 20.29 26.07
N LYS A 99 37.00 19.77 27.26
CA LYS A 99 37.99 19.21 28.19
C LYS A 99 38.58 17.96 27.55
N LYS A 100 39.78 18.09 26.98
CA LYS A 100 40.58 16.95 26.54
C LYS A 100 41.02 16.20 27.79
N PHE A 101 40.31 15.12 28.13
CA PHE A 101 40.79 14.21 29.15
C PHE A 101 42.07 13.54 28.61
N PRO A 102 43.14 13.43 29.43
CA PRO A 102 44.32 12.68 29.03
C PRO A 102 43.89 11.24 28.70
N ILE A 103 44.25 10.79 27.51
CA ILE A 103 44.10 9.39 27.12
C ILE A 103 45.15 8.63 27.91
N PHE A 104 44.73 7.94 28.97
CA PHE A 104 45.60 6.95 29.61
C PHE A 104 45.64 5.73 28.69
N PRO A 105 46.82 5.26 28.26
CA PRO A 105 46.91 4.01 27.52
C PRO A 105 46.28 2.93 28.39
N SER A 106 45.26 2.24 27.85
CA SER A 106 44.70 1.07 28.50
C SER A 106 45.84 0.09 28.70
N SER A 107 46.24 -0.14 29.95
CA SER A 107 47.11 -1.26 30.30
C SER A 107 46.45 -2.52 29.77
N SER A 108 46.98 -3.03 28.68
CA SER A 108 46.66 -4.36 28.17
C SER A 108 47.24 -5.36 29.15
N GLU A 109 46.39 -5.93 29.99
CA GLU A 109 46.59 -7.22 30.67
C GLU A 109 45.46 -8.17 30.27
#